data_AF-A0A953G9W5-F1
#
_entry.id   AF-A0A953G9W5-F1
#
_cell.length_a   1.000
_cell.length_b   1.000
_cell.length_c   1.000
_cell.angle_alpha   90.00
_cell.angle_beta   90.00
_cell.angle_gamma   90.00
#
_symmetry.space_group_name_H-M   'P 1'
#
loop_
_entity.id
_entity.type
_entity.pdbx_description
1 polymer ?
#
loop_
_entity_poly.entity_id
_entity_poly.type
_entity_poly.pdbx_seq_one_letter_code
_entity_poly.pdbx_strand_id
1 'polypeptide(L)'
;MNIIKIISIILLGVDGYIGIRFLLNVVGVLQTSKYSPGATALYAVIFLVMSALGFYFLFSKTNDKWLFLLSIGPWLLILTVMLFSMIFGDYH
;
A
#
# COMPACT_ATOMS: atom_id res chain seq x y z
N MET A 1 -14.46 -13.52 15.57
CA MET A 1 -13.76 -12.72 14.53
C MET A 1 -13.35 -13.67 13.42
N ASN A 2 -13.74 -13.41 12.17
CA ASN A 2 -13.44 -14.30 11.04
C ASN A 2 -11.93 -14.30 10.73
N ILE A 3 -11.39 -15.41 10.24
CA ILE A 3 -9.96 -15.53 9.90
C ILE A 3 -9.56 -14.51 8.82
N ILE A 4 -10.45 -14.26 7.85
CA ILE A 4 -10.26 -13.26 6.80
C ILE A 4 -10.04 -11.88 7.41
N LYS A 5 -10.84 -11.52 8.42
CA LYS A 5 -10.74 -10.23 9.10
C LYS A 5 -9.42 -10.09 9.86
N ILE A 6 -8.94 -11.15 10.50
CA ILE A 6 -7.63 -11.16 11.17
C ILE A 6 -6.50 -10.93 10.16
N ILE A 7 -6.53 -11.67 9.06
CA ILE A 7 -5.55 -11.53 7.97
C ILE A 7 -5.57 -10.11 7.42
N SER A 8 -6.75 -9.55 7.16
CA SER A 8 -6.87 -8.18 6.67
C SER A 8 -6.31 -7.14 7.64
N ILE A 9 -6.52 -7.29 8.95
CA ILE A 9 -5.94 -6.36 9.94
C ILE A 9 -4.41 -6.41 9.89
N ILE A 10 -3.84 -7.61 9.83
CA ILE A 10 -2.38 -7.79 9.75
C ILE A 10 -1.85 -7.13 8.47
N LEU A 11 -2.47 -7.41 7.32
CA LEU A 11 -2.10 -6.82 6.04
C LEU A 11 -2.23 -5.30 6.05
N LEU A 12 -3.33 -4.74 6.55
CA LEU A 12 -3.52 -3.29 6.65
C LEU A 12 -2.48 -2.63 7.57
N GLY A 13 -2.06 -3.31 8.63
CA GLY A 13 -0.97 -2.87 9.49
C GLY A 13 0.38 -2.85 8.77
N VAL A 14 0.68 -3.90 7.99
CA VAL A 14 1.88 -3.96 7.13
C VAL A 14 1.83 -2.86 6.07
N ASP A 15 0.69 -2.67 5.41
CA ASP A 15 0.48 -1.63 4.40
C ASP A 15 0.72 -0.25 5.00
N GLY A 16 0.15 0.02 6.18
CA GLY A 16 0.35 1.28 6.90
C GLY A 16 1.82 1.51 7.25
N TYR A 17 2.51 0.49 7.78
CA TYR A 17 3.94 0.56 8.10
C TYR A 17 4.79 0.85 6.86
N ILE A 18 4.57 0.13 5.76
CA ILE A 18 5.29 0.32 4.50
C ILE A 18 4.99 1.71 3.93
N GLY A 19 3.73 2.14 3.93
CA GLY A 19 3.30 3.45 3.47
C GLY A 19 3.97 4.59 4.24
N ILE A 20 4.03 4.49 5.58
CA ILE A 20 4.73 5.46 6.43
C ILE A 20 6.22 5.48 6.08
N ARG A 21 6.87 4.32 5.90
CA ARG A 21 8.29 4.29 5.51
C ARG A 21 8.52 4.95 4.17
N PHE A 22 7.66 4.72 3.18
CA PHE A 22 7.78 5.41 1.90
C PHE A 22 7.55 6.92 2.04
N LEU A 23 6.56 7.35 2.83
CA LEU A 23 6.33 8.77 3.11
C LEU A 23 7.54 9.42 3.76
N LEU A 24 8.15 8.77 4.76
CA LEU A 24 9.37 9.24 5.40
C LEU A 24 10.54 9.31 4.42
N ASN A 25 10.59 8.45 3.40
CA ASN A 25 11.56 8.55 2.31
C ASN A 25 11.27 9.75 1.40
N VAL A 26 10.00 10.03 1.11
CA VAL A 26 9.58 11.18 0.28
C VAL A 26 9.93 12.51 0.95
N VAL A 27 9.71 12.64 2.27
CA VAL A 27 10.04 13.87 3.02
C VAL A 27 11.52 13.97 3.40
N GLY A 28 12.35 12.99 2.99
CA GLY A 28 13.80 13.00 3.21
C GLY A 28 14.25 12.64 4.63
N VAL A 29 13.34 12.21 5.51
CA VAL A 29 13.67 11.73 6.87
C VAL A 29 14.35 10.36 6.82
N LEU A 30 13.87 9.48 5.95
CA LEU A 30 14.54 8.23 5.58
C LEU A 30 15.17 8.39 4.19
N GLN A 31 16.29 7.73 3.96
CA GLN A 31 17.01 7.77 2.67
C GLN A 31 17.36 6.35 2.20
N THR A 32 16.42 5.43 2.41
CA THR A 32 16.62 3.98 2.19
C THR A 32 15.82 3.45 0.99
N SER A 33 15.05 4.28 0.30
CA SER A 33 14.26 3.86 -0.85
C SER A 33 15.16 3.47 -2.02
N LYS A 34 14.87 2.32 -2.64
CA LYS A 34 15.53 1.86 -3.87
C LYS A 34 14.81 2.32 -5.14
N TYR A 35 13.64 2.93 -4.99
CA TYR A 35 12.80 3.38 -6.10
C TYR A 35 13.08 4.84 -6.40
N SER A 36 12.71 5.28 -7.62
CA SER A 36 12.79 6.70 -7.98
C SER A 36 11.95 7.55 -7.03
N PRO A 37 12.24 8.86 -6.86
CA PRO A 37 11.46 9.74 -6.00
C PRO A 37 9.96 9.74 -6.34
N GLY A 38 9.63 9.74 -7.64
CA GLY A 38 8.26 9.69 -8.13
C GLY A 38 7.54 8.38 -7.77
N ALA A 39 8.20 7.22 -7.99
CA ALA A 39 7.63 5.93 -7.60
C ALA A 39 7.49 5.79 -6.08
N THR A 40 8.48 6.27 -5.31
CA THR A 40 8.44 6.28 -3.85
C THR A 40 7.23 7.08 -3.33
N ALA A 41 6.96 8.24 -3.92
CA ALA A 41 5.79 9.05 -3.58
C ALA A 41 4.47 8.36 -3.93
N LEU A 42 4.38 7.77 -5.13
CA LEU A 42 3.21 7.01 -5.55
C LEU A 42 2.91 5.85 -4.59
N TYR A 43 3.92 5.07 -4.22
CA TYR A 43 3.76 3.94 -3.30
C TYR A 43 3.35 4.39 -1.90
N ALA A 44 3.91 5.50 -1.40
CA ALA A 44 3.49 6.08 -0.13
C ALA A 44 1.99 6.38 -0.13
N VAL A 45 1.49 7.04 -1.18
CA VAL A 45 0.07 7.40 -1.31
C VAL A 45 -0.80 6.15 -1.38
N ILE A 46 -0.46 5.18 -2.25
CA ILE A 46 -1.26 3.96 -2.43
C ILE A 46 -1.38 3.19 -1.11
N PHE A 47 -0.26 2.90 -0.45
CA PHE A 47 -0.26 2.14 0.79
C PHE A 47 -0.95 2.88 1.94
N LEU A 48 -0.71 4.18 2.12
CA LEU A 48 -1.32 4.95 3.20
C LEU A 48 -2.83 5.13 3.01
N VAL A 49 -3.27 5.48 1.79
CA VAL A 49 -4.70 5.72 1.51
C VAL A 49 -5.48 4.42 1.68
N MET A 50 -5.00 3.31 1.12
CA MET A 50 -5.70 2.02 1.23
C MET A 50 -5.67 1.47 2.66
N SER A 51 -4.56 1.64 3.39
CA SER A 51 -4.49 1.27 4.81
C SER A 51 -5.47 2.10 5.66
N ALA A 52 -5.49 3.43 5.47
CA ALA A 52 -6.40 4.33 6.18
C ALA A 52 -7.88 4.01 5.88
N LEU A 53 -8.22 3.79 4.60
CA LEU A 53 -9.55 3.34 4.20
C LEU A 53 -9.88 1.97 4.80
N GLY A 54 -8.95 1.02 4.77
CA GLY A 54 -9.16 -0.31 5.36
C GLY A 54 -9.43 -0.24 6.86
N PHE A 55 -8.69 0.57 7.62
CA PHE A 55 -8.97 0.80 9.03
C PHE A 55 -10.31 1.52 9.25
N TYR A 56 -10.67 2.50 8.42
CA TYR A 56 -11.99 3.14 8.49
C TYR A 56 -13.14 2.13 8.27
N PHE A 57 -13.02 1.24 7.28
CA PHE A 57 -13.98 0.17 7.01
C PHE A 57 -13.98 -0.91 8.11
N LEU A 58 -12.87 -1.13 8.81
CA LEU A 58 -12.80 -2.06 9.93
C LEU A 58 -13.77 -1.67 11.07
N PHE A 59 -13.85 -0.36 11.38
CA PHE A 59 -14.68 0.18 12.46
C PHE A 59 -16.12 0.47 12.04
N SER A 60 -16.37 0.70 10.74
CA SER A 60 -17.71 1.05 10.21
C SER A 60 -18.64 -0.16 9.99
N LYS A 61 -18.32 -1.34 10.56
CA LYS A 61 -19.08 -2.61 10.44
C LYS A 61 -19.40 -3.03 9.00
N THR A 62 -18.46 -2.82 8.08
CA THR A 62 -18.61 -3.19 6.67
C THR A 62 -18.18 -4.62 6.35
N ASN A 63 -18.68 -5.12 5.22
CA ASN A 63 -18.47 -6.46 4.66
C ASN A 63 -16.97 -6.86 4.61
N ASP A 64 -16.65 -8.04 5.17
CA ASP A 64 -15.29 -8.61 5.23
C ASP A 64 -14.60 -8.68 3.85
N LYS A 65 -15.35 -8.81 2.75
CA LYS A 65 -14.80 -8.84 1.39
C LYS A 65 -14.13 -7.51 1.00
N TRP A 66 -14.74 -6.38 1.35
CA TRP A 66 -14.18 -5.06 1.06
C TRP A 66 -12.94 -4.79 1.90
N LEU A 67 -12.96 -5.20 3.17
CA LEU A 67 -11.81 -5.12 4.05
C LEU A 67 -10.62 -5.92 3.48
N PHE A 68 -10.89 -7.14 3.00
CA PHE A 68 -9.86 -7.97 2.36
C PHE A 68 -9.34 -7.34 1.06
N LEU A 69 -10.23 -6.83 0.21
CA LEU A 69 -9.86 -6.16 -1.03
C LEU A 69 -8.96 -4.95 -0.77
N LEU A 70 -9.28 -4.12 0.23
CA LEU A 70 -8.47 -2.97 0.61
C LEU A 70 -7.10 -3.38 1.16
N SER A 71 -7.01 -4.52 1.83
CA SER A 71 -5.75 -5.06 2.37
C SER A 71 -4.82 -5.70 1.33
N ILE A 72 -5.35 -6.11 0.17
CA ILE A 72 -4.56 -6.68 -0.93
C ILE A 72 -4.40 -5.70 -2.10
N GLY A 73 -5.25 -4.68 -2.17
CA GLY A 73 -5.30 -3.68 -3.22
C GLY A 73 -3.97 -2.97 -3.49
N PRO A 74 -3.25 -2.47 -2.45
CA PRO A 74 -1.93 -1.86 -2.64
C PRO A 74 -0.94 -2.74 -3.37
N TRP A 75 -0.90 -4.03 -3.01
CA TRP A 75 0.01 -5.01 -3.60
C TRP A 75 -0.31 -5.24 -5.07
N LEU A 76 -1.59 -5.41 -5.40
CA LEU A 76 -2.04 -5.57 -6.78
C LEU A 76 -1.72 -4.33 -7.62
N LEU A 77 -2.02 -3.14 -7.12
CA LEU A 77 -1.75 -1.88 -7.81
C LEU A 77 -0.26 -1.68 -8.08
N ILE A 78 0.59 -1.95 -7.08
CA ILE A 78 2.04 -1.78 -7.23
C ILE A 78 2.61 -2.82 -8.19
N LEU A 79 2.16 -4.07 -8.14
CA LEU A 79 2.55 -5.09 -9.12
C LEU A 79 2.20 -4.64 -10.54
N THR A 80 1.02 -4.06 -10.74
CA THR A 80 0.63 -3.50 -12.04
C THR A 80 1.52 -2.33 -12.46
N VAL A 81 1.83 -1.40 -11.56
CA VAL A 81 2.75 -0.27 -11.84
C VAL A 81 4.15 -0.76 -12.18
N MET A 82 4.66 -1.76 -11.47
CA MET A 82 5.98 -2.37 -11.74
C MET A 82 5.99 -3.07 -13.10
N LEU A 83 4.94 -3.82 -13.42
CA LEU A 83 4.82 -4.50 -14.71
C LEU A 83 4.76 -3.50 -15.87
N PHE A 84 4.01 -2.42 -15.74
CA PHE A 84 4.00 -1.35 -16.74
C PHE A 84 5.36 -0.66 -16.86
N SER A 85 6.03 -0.40 -15.75
CA SER A 85 7.40 0.14 -15.75
C SER A 85 8.39 -0.80 -16.45
N MET A 86 8.19 -2.12 -16.39
CA MET A 86 9.05 -3.07 -17.10
C MET A 86 8.79 -3.10 -18.61
N ILE A 87 7.53 -2.97 -19.04
CA ILE A 87 7.13 -3.05 -20.45
C ILE A 87 7.43 -1.73 -21.19
N PHE A 88 7.21 -0.60 -20.51
CA PHE A 88 7.28 0.73 -21.11
C PHE A 88 8.42 1.61 -20.57
N GLY A 89 9.21 1.10 -19.62
CA GLY A 89 10.34 1.84 -19.07
C GLY A 89 11.48 1.90 -20.06
N ASP A 90 11.84 3.11 -20.47
CA ASP A 90 13.09 3.36 -21.18
C ASP A 90 14.26 3.21 -20.20
N TYR A 91 14.98 2.08 -20.31
CA TYR A 91 16.25 1.86 -19.64
C TYR A 91 17.36 2.56 -20.44
N HIS A 92 17.40 3.89 -20.36
CA HIS A 92 18.49 4.69 -20.88
C HIS A 92 19.58 4.92 -19.84
#